data_AF-A0A8T5KRU5-F1
#
_entry.id   AF-A0A8T5KRU5-F1
#
_cell.length_a   1.000
_cell.length_b   1.000
_cell.length_c   1.000
_cell.angle_alpha   90.00
_cell.angle_beta   90.00
_cell.angle_gamma   90.00
#
_symmetry.space_group_name_H-M   'P 1'
#
loop_
_entity.id
_entity.type
_entity.pdbx_description
1 polymer ?
#
loop_
_entity_poly.entity_id
_entity_poly.type
_entity_poly.pdbx_seq_one_letter_code
_entity_poly.pdbx_strand_id
1 'polypeptide(L)'
;MYKLDNHTKPKLLGVERLENFKNILQEEVNEVDEIIKKYKEKSSGSEQDQIEILTDLSDWLGDMVVYIASECARHGIDLNKTLEVIMQSNFSKLGEDGKPIYDERNKVMKGPNYWKPEPKISELLKETLNQN
;
A
#
# COMPACT_ATOMS: atom_id res chain seq x y z
N MET A 1 22.57 8.73 -4.95
CA MET A 1 21.53 7.70 -5.13
C MET A 1 21.65 6.75 -3.94
N TYR A 2 20.63 6.64 -3.09
CA TYR A 2 20.70 5.77 -1.90
C TYR A 2 21.14 4.36 -2.32
N LYS A 3 22.16 3.80 -1.66
CA LYS A 3 22.56 2.40 -1.87
C LYS A 3 21.47 1.51 -1.26
N LEU A 4 20.43 1.27 -2.02
CA LEU A 4 19.41 0.28 -1.70
C LEU A 4 19.98 -1.09 -2.06
N ASP A 5 20.11 -1.96 -1.08
CA ASP A 5 20.40 -3.38 -1.31
C ASP A 5 19.16 -4.02 -1.94
N ASN A 6 19.03 -3.85 -3.25
CA ASN A 6 17.94 -4.42 -4.03
C ASN A 6 18.23 -5.90 -4.28
N HIS A 7 17.37 -6.76 -3.73
CA HIS A 7 17.46 -8.19 -3.97
C HIS A 7 16.57 -8.55 -5.16
N THR A 8 17.09 -9.36 -6.09
CA THR A 8 16.31 -9.86 -7.23
C THR A 8 15.48 -11.09 -6.88
N LYS A 9 15.68 -11.66 -5.68
CA LYS A 9 14.96 -12.83 -5.16
C LYS A 9 14.41 -12.53 -3.77
N PRO A 10 13.24 -13.09 -3.40
CA PRO A 10 12.65 -12.92 -2.09
C PRO A 10 13.63 -13.27 -0.96
N LYS A 11 13.82 -12.37 -0.01
CA LYS A 11 14.80 -12.55 1.08
C LYS A 11 14.31 -11.94 2.39
N LEU A 12 14.52 -12.66 3.48
CA LEU A 12 14.36 -12.13 4.84
C LEU A 12 15.60 -11.32 5.23
N LEU A 13 15.39 -10.13 5.78
CA LEU A 13 16.46 -9.19 6.17
C LEU A 13 16.61 -9.05 7.70
N GLY A 14 15.93 -9.89 8.48
CA GLY A 14 15.95 -9.86 9.94
C GLY A 14 14.85 -8.98 10.55
N VAL A 15 14.60 -9.17 11.85
CA VAL A 15 13.53 -8.47 12.58
C VAL A 15 13.83 -6.98 12.77
N GLU A 16 15.09 -6.64 13.06
CA GLU A 16 15.54 -5.24 13.24
C GLU A 16 15.23 -4.38 12.01
N ARG A 17 15.30 -4.97 10.80
CA ARG A 17 14.93 -4.27 9.57
C ARG A 17 13.45 -3.88 9.55
N LEU A 18 12.57 -4.81 9.94
CA LEU A 18 11.12 -4.57 10.00
C LEU A 18 10.77 -3.56 11.09
N GLU A 19 11.46 -3.61 12.23
CA GLU A 19 11.30 -2.64 13.32
C GLU A 19 11.71 -1.23 12.87
N ASN A 20 12.86 -1.10 12.22
CA ASN A 20 13.32 0.17 11.67
C ASN A 20 12.37 0.69 10.58
N PHE A 21 11.92 -0.17 9.67
CA PHE A 21 10.96 0.23 8.64
C PHE A 21 9.63 0.69 9.26
N LYS A 22 9.13 -0.03 10.28
CA LYS A 22 7.92 0.37 11.01
C LYS A 22 8.09 1.76 11.65
N ASN A 23 9.22 2.03 12.29
CA ASN A 23 9.44 3.32 12.95
C ASN A 23 9.44 4.46 11.94
N ILE A 24 10.18 4.32 10.84
CA ILE A 24 10.21 5.31 9.76
C ILE A 24 8.81 5.50 9.18
N LEU A 25 8.13 4.41 8.81
CA LEU A 25 6.78 4.50 8.23
C LEU A 25 5.79 5.16 9.21
N GLN A 26 5.96 4.96 10.52
CA GLN A 26 5.12 5.61 11.52
C GLN A 26 5.36 7.12 11.59
N GLU A 27 6.61 7.57 11.46
CA GLU A 27 6.96 8.99 11.37
C GLU A 27 6.28 9.62 10.14
N GLU A 28 6.45 8.99 8.97
CA GLU A 28 5.82 9.41 7.71
C GLU A 28 4.29 9.45 7.81
N VAL A 29 3.67 8.42 8.41
CA VAL A 29 2.21 8.39 8.63
C VAL A 29 1.72 9.57 9.45
N ASN A 30 2.51 10.05 10.42
CA ASN A 30 2.11 11.15 11.28
C ASN A 30 2.18 12.51 10.56
N GLU A 31 2.92 12.64 9.46
CA GLU A 31 3.03 13.91 8.72
C GLU A 31 1.68 14.39 8.15
N VAL A 32 0.74 13.46 7.96
CA VAL A 32 -0.63 13.78 7.54
C VAL A 32 -1.35 14.70 8.53
N ASP A 33 -0.93 14.77 9.79
CA ASP A 33 -1.55 15.62 10.82
C ASP A 33 -1.51 17.11 10.43
N GLU A 34 -0.42 17.58 9.83
CA GLU A 34 -0.30 18.97 9.36
C GLU A 34 -1.21 19.21 8.13
N ILE A 35 -1.34 18.22 7.25
CA ILE A 35 -2.26 18.29 6.10
C ILE A 35 -3.71 18.34 6.60
N ILE A 36 -4.08 17.51 7.58
CA ILE A 36 -5.41 17.51 8.20
C ILE A 36 -5.70 18.86 8.86
N LYS A 37 -4.72 19.45 9.54
CA LYS A 37 -4.84 20.77 10.15
C LYS A 37 -5.08 21.84 9.09
N LYS A 38 -4.25 21.90 8.04
CA LYS A 38 -4.45 22.82 6.90
C LYS A 38 -5.82 22.63 6.26
N TYR A 39 -6.25 21.38 6.06
CA TYR A 39 -7.57 21.07 5.50
C TYR A 39 -8.70 21.63 6.37
N LYS A 40 -8.63 21.45 7.69
CA LYS A 40 -9.64 21.99 8.63
C LYS A 40 -9.68 23.52 8.65
N GLU A 41 -8.53 24.17 8.55
CA GLU A 41 -8.41 25.62 8.64
C GLU A 41 -8.77 26.33 7.32
N LYS A 42 -8.43 25.73 6.17
CA LYS A 42 -8.42 26.42 4.87
C LYS A 42 -9.23 25.75 3.76
N SER A 43 -9.86 24.59 3.97
CA SER A 43 -10.55 23.87 2.86
C SER A 43 -11.73 24.63 2.24
N SER A 44 -12.36 25.54 2.99
CA SER A 44 -13.40 26.47 2.46
C SER A 44 -12.82 27.79 1.95
N GLY A 45 -11.49 27.89 1.85
CA GLY A 45 -10.75 29.05 1.40
C GLY A 45 -10.71 29.17 -0.12
N SER A 46 -9.69 29.86 -0.62
CA SER A 46 -9.49 30.11 -2.05
C SER A 46 -9.13 28.84 -2.82
N GLU A 47 -9.23 28.90 -4.15
CA GLU A 47 -8.69 27.85 -5.02
C GLU A 47 -7.19 27.63 -4.77
N GLN A 48 -6.44 28.69 -4.46
CA GLN A 48 -5.02 28.59 -4.11
C GLN A 48 -4.79 27.78 -2.83
N ASP A 49 -5.64 27.96 -1.80
CA ASP A 49 -5.56 27.17 -0.58
C ASP A 49 -5.86 25.69 -0.84
N GLN A 50 -6.84 25.40 -1.70
CA GLN A 50 -7.16 24.03 -2.10
C GLN A 50 -6.01 23.36 -2.86
N ILE A 51 -5.37 24.08 -3.79
CA ILE A 51 -4.20 23.59 -4.52
C ILE A 51 -3.01 23.34 -3.58
N GLU A 52 -2.78 24.22 -2.59
CA GLU A 52 -1.73 23.99 -1.58
C GLU A 52 -1.98 22.68 -0.82
N ILE A 53 -3.20 22.48 -0.32
CA ILE A 53 -3.58 21.26 0.41
C ILE A 53 -3.45 20.00 -0.47
N LEU A 54 -3.89 20.06 -1.73
CA LEU A 54 -3.77 18.95 -2.67
C LEU A 54 -2.32 18.63 -3.02
N THR A 55 -1.46 19.65 -3.06
CA THR A 55 -0.03 19.48 -3.30
C THR A 55 0.61 18.72 -2.15
N ASP A 56 0.40 19.17 -0.90
CA ASP A 56 0.93 18.49 0.28
C ASP A 56 0.41 17.04 0.38
N LEU A 57 -0.89 16.83 0.10
CA LEU A 57 -1.49 15.49 0.08
C LEU A 57 -0.86 14.59 -1.00
N SER A 58 -0.60 15.13 -2.18
CA SER A 58 0.01 14.37 -3.28
C SER A 58 1.44 13.96 -2.97
N ASP A 59 2.22 14.85 -2.34
CA ASP A 59 3.60 14.60 -1.93
C ASP A 59 3.64 13.47 -0.89
N TRP A 60 2.86 13.61 0.19
CA TRP A 60 2.76 12.63 1.26
C TRP A 60 2.30 11.25 0.78
N LEU A 61 1.26 11.18 -0.07
CA LEU A 61 0.83 9.92 -0.67
C LEU A 61 1.93 9.29 -1.57
N GLY A 62 2.69 10.13 -2.27
CA GLY A 62 3.81 9.72 -3.09
C GLY A 62 4.93 9.10 -2.24
N ASP A 63 5.31 9.74 -1.15
CA ASP A 63 6.35 9.25 -0.24
C ASP A 63 5.97 7.91 0.38
N MET A 64 4.73 7.76 0.83
CA MET A 64 4.21 6.48 1.34
C MET A 64 4.39 5.35 0.31
N VAL A 65 4.08 5.61 -0.97
CA VAL A 65 4.29 4.64 -2.06
C VAL A 65 5.78 4.34 -2.25
N VAL A 66 6.64 5.35 -2.24
CA VAL A 66 8.10 5.18 -2.41
C VAL A 66 8.70 4.36 -1.26
N TYR A 67 8.29 4.60 -0.01
CA TYR A 67 8.75 3.83 1.14
C TYR A 67 8.34 2.36 1.05
N ILE A 68 7.08 2.08 0.73
CA ILE A 68 6.58 0.71 0.55
C ILE A 68 7.29 0.02 -0.61
N ALA A 69 7.41 0.68 -1.76
CA ALA A 69 8.09 0.12 -2.94
C ALA A 69 9.57 -0.16 -2.65
N SER A 70 10.24 0.72 -1.92
CA SER A 70 11.64 0.54 -1.51
C SER A 70 11.79 -0.66 -0.57
N GLU A 71 10.86 -0.87 0.36
CA GLU A 71 10.92 -2.04 1.26
C GLU A 71 10.62 -3.35 0.52
N CYS A 72 9.66 -3.35 -0.41
CA CYS A 72 9.44 -4.49 -1.30
C CYS A 72 10.70 -4.82 -2.10
N ALA A 73 11.35 -3.82 -2.71
CA ALA A 73 12.58 -4.02 -3.48
C ALA A 73 13.74 -4.55 -2.61
N ARG A 74 13.89 -4.05 -1.38
CA ARG A 74 14.86 -4.61 -0.41
C ARG A 74 14.60 -6.07 -0.12
N HIS A 75 13.34 -6.47 0.03
CA HIS A 75 12.97 -7.87 0.26
C HIS A 75 12.92 -8.72 -1.01
N GLY A 76 13.17 -8.16 -2.19
CA GLY A 76 13.01 -8.85 -3.47
C GLY A 76 11.58 -9.30 -3.76
N ILE A 77 10.60 -8.53 -3.27
CA ILE A 77 9.17 -8.71 -3.51
C ILE A 77 8.79 -7.85 -4.71
N ASP A 78 8.21 -8.47 -5.74
CA ASP A 78 7.61 -7.76 -6.87
C ASP A 78 6.29 -7.11 -6.41
N LEU A 79 6.34 -5.80 -6.16
CA LEU A 79 5.18 -5.03 -5.70
C LEU A 79 4.02 -5.09 -6.70
N ASN A 80 4.31 -4.99 -8.00
CA ASN A 80 3.27 -4.95 -9.03
C ASN A 80 2.50 -6.27 -9.09
N LYS A 81 3.20 -7.41 -9.12
CA LYS A 81 2.55 -8.74 -9.09
C LYS A 81 1.77 -8.97 -7.80
N THR A 82 2.30 -8.49 -6.67
CA THR A 82 1.61 -8.60 -5.37
C THR A 82 0.31 -7.79 -5.37
N LEU A 83 0.36 -6.54 -5.85
CA LEU A 83 -0.82 -5.68 -5.97
C LEU A 83 -1.86 -6.24 -6.94
N GLU A 84 -1.43 -6.84 -8.06
CA GLU A 84 -2.33 -7.50 -9.00
C GLU A 84 -3.14 -8.61 -8.32
N VAL A 85 -2.48 -9.51 -7.57
CA VAL A 85 -3.15 -10.59 -6.84
C VAL A 85 -4.11 -10.04 -5.77
N ILE A 86 -3.70 -9.01 -5.03
CA ILE A 86 -4.56 -8.36 -4.04
C ILE A 86 -5.79 -7.75 -4.72
N MET A 87 -5.61 -7.09 -5.86
CA MET A 87 -6.71 -6.47 -6.60
C MET A 87 -7.68 -7.53 -7.16
N GLN A 88 -7.17 -8.62 -7.73
CA GLN A 88 -8.00 -9.74 -8.16
C GLN A 88 -8.78 -10.37 -6.97
N SER A 89 -8.16 -10.48 -5.79
CA SER A 89 -8.87 -10.92 -4.59
C SER A 89 -9.94 -9.92 -4.15
N ASN A 90 -9.69 -8.61 -4.27
CA ASN A 90 -10.71 -7.59 -3.99
C ASN A 90 -11.90 -7.70 -4.95
N PHE A 91 -11.67 -7.90 -6.25
CA PHE A 91 -12.76 -8.14 -7.21
C PHE A 91 -13.54 -9.43 -6.92
N SER A 92 -12.90 -10.46 -6.36
CA SER A 92 -13.59 -11.69 -5.95
C SER A 92 -14.58 -11.49 -4.80
N LYS A 93 -14.51 -10.38 -4.06
CA LYS A 93 -15.45 -10.02 -3.00
C LYS A 93 -16.77 -9.46 -3.53
N LEU A 94 -16.83 -9.10 -4.81
CA LEU A 94 -18.04 -8.54 -5.40
C LEU A 94 -19.17 -9.59 -5.41
N GLY A 95 -20.41 -9.09 -5.35
CA GLY A 95 -21.61 -9.91 -5.52
C GLY A 95 -21.73 -10.45 -6.94
N GLU A 96 -22.73 -11.29 -7.17
CA GLU A 96 -23.02 -11.86 -8.50
C GLU A 96 -23.33 -10.78 -9.55
N ASP A 97 -23.76 -9.60 -9.12
CA ASP A 97 -24.02 -8.42 -9.94
C ASP A 97 -22.78 -7.55 -10.20
N GLY A 98 -21.61 -7.96 -9.71
CA GLY A 98 -20.36 -7.21 -9.82
C GLY A 98 -20.28 -5.99 -8.90
N LYS A 99 -21.17 -5.85 -7.91
CA LYS A 99 -21.14 -4.72 -6.97
C LYS A 99 -20.55 -5.12 -5.62
N PRO A 100 -19.95 -4.18 -4.87
CA PRO A 100 -19.51 -4.46 -3.51
C PRO A 100 -20.70 -4.76 -2.62
N ILE A 101 -20.60 -5.81 -1.80
CA ILE A 101 -21.57 -6.12 -0.76
C ILE A 101 -21.14 -5.36 0.50
N TYR A 102 -22.04 -4.65 1.16
CA TYR A 102 -21.73 -3.88 2.37
C TYR A 102 -22.49 -4.43 3.58
N ASP A 103 -21.89 -4.37 4.77
CA ASP A 103 -22.62 -4.57 6.02
C ASP A 103 -23.29 -3.27 6.51
N GLU A 104 -23.98 -3.35 7.65
CA GLU A 104 -24.63 -2.22 8.33
C GLU A 104 -23.67 -1.07 8.70
N ARG A 105 -22.36 -1.27 8.62
CA ARG A 105 -21.30 -0.30 8.91
C ARG A 105 -20.62 0.21 7.63
N ASN A 106 -21.16 -0.06 6.44
CA ASN A 106 -20.53 0.23 5.13
C ASN A 106 -19.17 -0.46 4.93
N LYS A 107 -18.91 -1.58 5.61
CA LYS A 107 -17.71 -2.39 5.36
C LYS A 107 -17.96 -3.33 4.20
N VAL A 108 -17.00 -3.41 3.26
CA VAL A 108 -17.05 -4.37 2.15
C VAL A 108 -16.98 -5.80 2.71
N MET A 109 -18.00 -6.58 2.38
CA MET A 109 -18.19 -7.97 2.75
C MET A 109 -17.62 -8.92 1.69
N LYS A 110 -17.44 -10.18 2.09
CA LYS A 110 -16.93 -11.23 1.20
C LYS A 110 -18.08 -11.77 0.36
N GLY A 111 -17.99 -11.57 -0.95
CA GLY A 111 -18.89 -12.20 -1.91
C GLY A 111 -18.74 -13.71 -2.01
N PRO A 112 -19.66 -14.37 -2.73
CA PRO A 112 -19.72 -15.83 -2.81
C PRO A 112 -18.47 -16.45 -3.46
N ASN A 113 -17.78 -15.68 -4.31
CA ASN A 113 -16.58 -16.10 -5.03
C ASN A 113 -15.27 -15.67 -4.34
N TYR A 114 -15.35 -15.18 -3.11
CA TYR A 114 -14.19 -14.63 -2.42
C TYR A 114 -13.10 -15.68 -2.24
N TRP A 115 -11.87 -15.31 -2.60
CA TRP A 115 -10.67 -16.07 -2.27
C TRP A 115 -9.62 -15.20 -1.58
N LYS A 116 -8.84 -15.85 -0.73
CA LYS A 116 -7.74 -15.27 0.05
C LYS A 116 -6.51 -15.06 -0.85
N PRO A 117 -5.84 -13.88 -0.86
CA PRO A 117 -4.70 -13.64 -1.73
C PRO A 117 -3.44 -14.41 -1.35
N GLU A 118 -3.29 -14.81 -0.08
CA GLU A 118 -2.05 -15.34 0.50
C GLU A 118 -1.52 -16.61 -0.20
N PRO A 119 -2.35 -17.61 -0.59
CA PRO A 119 -1.87 -18.77 -1.34
C PRO A 119 -1.23 -18.40 -2.68
N LYS A 120 -1.84 -17.49 -3.46
CA LYS A 120 -1.29 -17.04 -4.75
C LYS A 120 -0.03 -16.19 -4.58
N ILE A 121 0.01 -15.33 -3.55
CA ILE A 121 1.24 -14.59 -3.20
C ILE A 121 2.36 -15.59 -2.84
N SER A 122 2.05 -16.65 -2.10
CA SER A 122 3.04 -17.70 -1.78
C SER A 122 3.57 -18.40 -3.04
N GLU A 123 2.70 -18.68 -4.02
CA GLU A 123 3.11 -19.23 -5.32
C GLU A 123 4.04 -18.28 -6.07
N LEU A 124 3.69 -16.99 -6.19
CA LEU A 124 4.55 -15.98 -6.83
C LEU A 124 5.95 -15.89 -6.20
N LEU A 125 6.02 -15.93 -4.87
CA LEU A 125 7.30 -15.90 -4.15
C LEU A 125 8.13 -17.16 -4.43
N LYS A 126 7.50 -18.35 -4.45
CA LYS A 126 8.17 -19.62 -4.79
C LYS A 126 8.69 -19.63 -6.22
N GLU A 127 7.90 -19.15 -7.17
CA GLU A 127 8.32 -19.04 -8.58
C GLU A 127 9.55 -18.16 -8.72
N THR A 128 9.57 -17.00 -8.05
CA THR A 128 10.69 -16.06 -8.10
C THR A 128 11.96 -16.64 -7.46
N LEU A 129 11.83 -17.44 -6.40
CA LEU A 129 12.96 -18.16 -5.80
C LEU A 129 13.58 -19.21 -6.74
N ASN A 130 12.76 -19.85 -7.57
CA ASN A 130 13.17 -20.95 -8.45
C ASN A 130 13.70 -20.49 -9.83
N GLN A 131 13.58 -19.21 -10.16
CA GLN A 131 14.17 -18.64 -11.37
C GLN A 131 15.68 -18.48 -11.17
N ASN A 132 16.49 -19.10 -12.03
CA ASN A 132 17.95 -19.15 -11.95
C ASN A 132 18.57 -17.78 -12.21
#